data_AF-A0A7Y2YBI8-F1
#
_entry.id   AF-A0A7Y2YBI8-F1
#
_cell.length_a   1.000
_cell.length_b   1.000
_cell.length_c   1.000
_cell.angle_alpha   90.00
_cell.angle_beta   90.00
_cell.angle_gamma   90.00
#
_symmetry.space_group_name_H-M   'P 1'
#
loop_
_entity.id
_entity.type
_entity.pdbx_description
1 polymer ?
#
loop_
_entity_poly.entity_id
_entity_poly.type
_entity_poly.pdbx_seq_one_letter_code
_entity_poly.pdbx_strand_id
1 'polypeptide(L)'
;MLLSALVLGLMGSLHCIGMCGPIAFMLPVDHKQPVKKAVQVLTYNIGRLLAYGVIGLLFGFIGKGLYLFGIQQKLSIVIGAVMIILVLLPYKY
;
A
#
# COMPACT_ATOMS: atom_id res chain seq x y z
N MET A 1 -9.98 11.55 -17.41
CA MET A 1 -10.65 11.40 -16.10
C MET A 1 -10.96 9.93 -15.80
N LEU A 2 -11.81 9.23 -16.56
CA LEU A 2 -12.09 7.80 -16.29
C LEU A 2 -10.89 6.87 -16.46
N LEU A 3 -10.09 7.05 -17.53
CA LEU A 3 -8.94 6.17 -17.81
C LEU A 3 -7.88 6.25 -16.70
N SER A 4 -7.59 7.47 -16.23
CA SER A 4 -6.63 7.71 -15.14
C SER A 4 -7.08 7.10 -13.81
N ALA A 5 -8.37 7.22 -13.48
CA ALA A 5 -8.95 6.60 -12.29
C ALA A 5 -8.92 5.06 -12.38
N LEU A 6 -9.17 4.50 -13.57
CA LEU A 6 -9.10 3.06 -13.81
C LEU A 6 -7.68 2.53 -13.65
N VAL A 7 -6.67 3.20 -14.24
CA VAL A 7 -5.26 2.77 -14.16
C VAL A 7 -4.72 2.88 -12.73
N LEU A 8 -5.02 3.97 -12.02
CA LEU A 8 -4.62 4.14 -10.62
C LEU A 8 -5.33 3.14 -9.70
N GLY A 9 -6.61 2.86 -9.94
CA GLY A 9 -7.36 1.82 -9.24
C GLY A 9 -6.78 0.42 -9.49
N LEU A 10 -6.37 0.13 -10.72
CA LEU A 10 -5.72 -1.14 -11.08
C LEU A 10 -4.35 -1.29 -10.43
N MET A 11 -3.49 -0.26 -10.46
CA MET A 11 -2.18 -0.28 -9.80
C MET A 11 -2.31 -0.44 -8.28
N GLY A 12 -3.30 0.20 -7.66
CA GLY A 12 -3.58 0.02 -6.23
C GLY A 12 -4.03 -1.41 -5.89
N SER A 13 -4.90 -2.02 -6.70
CA SER A 13 -5.31 -3.42 -6.51
C SER A 13 -4.20 -4.43 -6.81
N LEU A 14 -3.33 -4.14 -7.79
CA LEU A 14 -2.14 -4.93 -8.08
C LEU A 14 -1.15 -4.93 -6.91
N HIS A 15 -1.09 -3.85 -6.13
CA HIS A 15 -0.28 -3.82 -4.91
C HIS A 15 -0.80 -4.78 -3.84
N CYS A 16 -2.13 -4.87 -3.69
CA CYS A 16 -2.79 -5.82 -2.80
C CYS A 16 -2.61 -7.27 -3.28
N ILE A 17 -2.76 -7.54 -4.58
CA ILE A 17 -2.54 -8.85 -5.19
C ILE A 17 -1.07 -9.25 -5.15
N GLY A 18 -0.14 -8.33 -5.38
CA GLY A 18 1.31 -8.57 -5.40
C GLY A 18 1.89 -8.86 -4.02
N MET A 19 1.39 -8.21 -2.97
CA MET A 19 1.83 -8.52 -1.60
C MET A 19 1.06 -9.67 -0.95
N CYS A 20 -0.27 -9.70 -1.09
CA CYS A 20 -1.10 -10.60 -0.27
C CYS A 20 -1.52 -11.87 -1.01
N GLY A 21 -1.54 -11.81 -2.35
CA GLY A 21 -1.82 -12.96 -3.21
C GLY A 21 -0.84 -14.12 -3.04
N PRO A 22 0.49 -13.90 -3.08
CA PRO A 22 1.47 -14.98 -2.90
C PRO A 22 1.36 -15.63 -1.52
N ILE A 23 1.10 -14.83 -0.48
CA ILE A 23 1.06 -15.33 0.90
C ILE A 23 -0.21 -16.18 1.12
N ALA A 24 -1.35 -15.78 0.55
CA ALA A 24 -2.57 -16.57 0.59
C ALA A 24 -2.44 -17.90 -0.18
N PHE A 25 -1.65 -17.94 -1.25
CA PHE A 25 -1.34 -19.17 -2.00
C PHE A 25 -0.33 -20.08 -1.29
N MET A 26 0.56 -19.52 -0.47
CA MET A 26 1.56 -20.28 0.30
C MET A 26 1.00 -20.87 1.59
N LEU A 27 -0.09 -20.33 2.15
CA LEU A 27 -0.72 -20.90 3.34
C LEU A 27 -1.42 -22.23 2.96
N PRO A 28 -1.02 -23.37 3.56
CA PRO A 28 -1.70 -24.64 3.35
C PRO A 28 -3.03 -24.60 4.11
N VAL A 29 -4.07 -24.06 3.48
CA VAL A 29 -5.41 -24.00 4.07
C VAL A 29 -6.03 -25.39 3.99
N ASP A 30 -6.02 -26.09 5.12
CA ASP A 30 -6.59 -27.42 5.25
C ASP A 30 -8.13 -27.36 5.01
N HIS A 31 -8.60 -27.89 3.89
CA HIS A 31 -10.00 -27.79 3.46
C HIS A 31 -10.94 -28.75 4.21
N LYS A 32 -10.41 -29.68 5.02
CA LYS A 32 -11.20 -30.71 5.70
C LYS A 32 -11.85 -30.26 7.02
N GLN A 33 -11.37 -29.19 7.65
CA GLN A 33 -11.91 -28.72 8.93
C GLN A 33 -12.15 -27.20 8.92
N PRO A 34 -13.42 -26.73 8.97
CA PRO A 34 -13.75 -25.31 8.88
C PRO A 34 -13.16 -24.48 10.03
N VAL A 35 -12.98 -25.10 11.20
CA VAL A 35 -12.41 -24.46 12.39
C VAL A 35 -10.92 -24.16 12.20
N LYS A 36 -10.13 -25.10 11.63
CA LYS A 36 -8.71 -24.89 11.35
C LYS A 36 -8.48 -23.81 10.28
N LYS A 37 -9.32 -23.80 9.24
CA LYS A 37 -9.33 -22.75 8.22
C LYS A 37 -9.62 -21.37 8.83
N ALA A 38 -10.60 -21.27 9.73
CA ALA A 38 -10.94 -20.01 10.38
C ALA A 38 -9.78 -19.47 11.24
N VAL A 39 -9.16 -20.34 12.05
CA VAL A 39 -7.99 -19.97 12.88
C VAL A 39 -6.83 -19.50 12.01
N GLN A 40 -6.51 -20.23 10.95
CA GLN A 40 -5.37 -19.94 10.07
C GLN A 40 -5.54 -18.61 9.30
N VAL A 41 -6.77 -18.28 8.87
CA VAL A 41 -7.10 -16.99 8.25
C VAL A 41 -7.04 -15.85 9.28
N LEU A 42 -7.50 -16.07 10.52
CA LEU A 42 -7.41 -15.10 11.60
C LEU A 42 -5.97 -14.78 11.95
N THR A 43 -5.13 -15.81 12.12
CA THR A 43 -3.69 -15.63 12.41
C THR A 43 -2.99 -14.87 11.29
N TYR A 44 -3.32 -15.14 10.02
CA TYR A 44 -2.79 -14.40 8.88
C TYR A 44 -3.16 -12.91 8.91
N ASN A 45 -4.43 -12.58 9.11
CA ASN A 45 -4.87 -11.19 9.16
C ASN A 45 -4.30 -10.43 10.37
N ILE A 46 -4.18 -11.09 11.53
CA ILE A 46 -3.51 -10.52 12.71
C ILE A 46 -2.03 -10.27 12.41
N GLY A 47 -1.35 -11.24 11.79
CA GLY A 47 0.05 -11.08 11.36
C GLY A 47 0.24 -9.93 10.38
N ARG A 48 -0.69 -9.76 9.42
CA ARG A 48 -0.68 -8.65 8.45
C ARG A 48 -0.90 -7.30 9.14
N LEU A 49 -1.85 -7.23 10.08
CA LEU A 49 -2.13 -6.02 10.86
C LEU A 49 -0.90 -5.62 11.68
N LEU A 50 -0.25 -6.58 12.34
CA LEU A 50 0.96 -6.37 13.12
C LEU A 50 2.13 -5.96 12.23
N ALA A 51 2.37 -6.63 11.11
CA ALA A 51 3.48 -6.30 10.22
C ALA A 51 3.34 -4.89 9.64
N TYR A 52 2.18 -4.53 9.10
CA TYR A 52 1.93 -3.18 8.61
C TYR A 52 1.93 -2.13 9.73
N GLY A 53 1.42 -2.48 10.91
CA GLY A 53 1.49 -1.63 12.09
C GLY A 53 2.92 -1.35 12.51
N VAL A 54 3.79 -2.37 12.56
CA VAL A 54 5.21 -2.24 12.91
C VAL A 54 5.97 -1.47 11.85
N ILE A 55 5.75 -1.73 10.57
CA ILE A 55 6.35 -0.95 9.46
C ILE A 55 5.91 0.50 9.57
N GLY A 56 4.61 0.77 9.76
CA GLY A 56 4.08 2.11 9.93
C GLY A 56 4.63 2.83 11.17
N LEU A 57 4.81 2.12 12.29
CA LEU A 57 5.38 2.66 13.51
C LEU A 57 6.87 2.97 13.32
N LEU A 58 7.65 2.06 12.72
CA LEU A 58 9.07 2.26 12.41
C LEU A 58 9.28 3.46 11.48
N PHE A 59 8.58 3.49 10.35
CA PHE A 59 8.66 4.61 9.40
C PHE A 59 8.04 5.89 9.96
N GLY A 60 7.05 5.80 10.86
CA GLY A 60 6.52 6.96 11.57
C GLY A 60 7.50 7.53 12.59
N PHE A 61 8.25 6.68 13.29
CA PHE A 61 9.26 7.10 14.26
C PHE A 61 10.51 7.66 13.57
N ILE A 62 10.99 6.98 12.53
CA ILE A 62 12.04 7.47 11.61
C ILE A 62 11.58 8.75 10.89
N GLY A 63 10.33 8.80 10.44
CA GLY A 63 9.74 9.95 9.78
C GLY A 63 9.65 11.18 10.69
N LYS A 64 9.34 11.00 11.98
CA LYS A 64 9.44 12.07 12.98
C LYS A 64 10.89 12.58 13.15
N GLY A 65 11.88 11.70 13.09
CA GLY A 65 13.31 12.07 13.11
C GLY A 65 13.76 12.79 11.84
N LEU A 66 13.24 12.40 10.68
CA LEU A 66 13.51 13.02 9.37
C LEU A 66 12.74 14.32 9.14
N TYR A 67 11.69 14.60 9.93
CA TYR A 67 10.93 15.85 9.91
C TYR A 67 11.79 17.08 10.29
N LEU A 68 13.03 16.86 10.76
CA LEU A 68 14.01 17.91 11.05
C LEU A 68 14.73 18.44 9.81
N PHE A 69 14.65 17.78 8.65
CA PHE A 69 15.11 18.34 7.39
C PHE A 69 13.90 18.64 6.51
N GLY A 70 13.58 19.92 6.33
CA GLY A 70 12.51 20.42 5.44
C GLY A 70 12.60 19.95 3.97
N ILE A 71 13.54 19.07 3.63
CA ILE A 71 13.67 18.33 2.37
C ILE A 71 12.41 17.49 2.09
N GLN A 72 11.80 16.82 3.07
CA GLN A 72 10.59 16.02 2.81
C GLN A 72 9.40 16.92 2.42
N GLN A 73 9.26 18.08 3.06
CA GLN A 73 8.24 19.07 2.72
C GLN A 73 8.51 19.69 1.34
N LYS A 74 9.78 20.01 1.01
CA LYS A 74 10.18 20.47 -0.33
C LYS A 74 9.88 19.43 -1.41
N LEU A 75 10.22 18.15 -1.17
CA LEU A 75 9.91 17.05 -2.11
C LEU A 75 8.40 16.90 -2.32
N SER A 76 7.61 16.96 -1.25
CA SER A 76 6.16 16.83 -1.33
C SER A 76 5.53 17.99 -2.12
N ILE A 77 6.02 19.22 -1.93
CA ILE A 77 5.59 20.39 -2.71
C ILE A 77 5.99 20.24 -4.18
N VAL A 78 7.20 19.74 -4.47
CA VAL A 78 7.66 19.50 -5.86
C VAL A 78 6.81 18.45 -6.55
N ILE A 79 6.55 17.31 -5.89
CA ILE A 79 5.71 16.24 -6.46
C ILE A 79 4.28 16.74 -6.67
N GLY A 80 3.71 17.46 -5.71
CA GLY A 80 2.39 18.08 -5.84
C GLY A 80 2.31 19.08 -6.99
N ALA A 81 3.33 19.93 -7.15
CA ALA A 81 3.42 20.86 -8.26
C ALA A 81 3.53 20.13 -9.62
N VAL A 82 4.33 19.08 -9.71
CA VAL A 82 4.44 18.25 -10.93
C VAL A 82 3.10 17.59 -11.27
N MET A 83 2.37 17.07 -10.27
CA MET A 83 1.04 16.51 -10.48
C MET A 83 0.04 17.56 -11.00
N ILE A 84 0.05 18.77 -10.44
CA ILE A 84 -0.82 19.87 -10.89
C ILE A 84 -0.46 20.28 -12.32
N ILE A 85 0.84 20.41 -12.65
CA ILE A 85 1.31 20.74 -14.00
C ILE A 85 0.90 19.66 -15.00
N LEU A 86 1.04 18.38 -14.67
CA LEU A 86 0.59 17.26 -15.50
C LEU A 86 -0.92 17.27 -15.75
N VAL A 87 -1.71 17.74 -14.78
CA VAL A 87 -3.18 17.83 -14.92
C VAL A 87 -3.60 19.09 -15.68
N LEU A 88 -2.92 20.23 -15.47
CA LEU A 88 -3.22 21.50 -16.12
C LEU A 88 -2.67 21.62 -17.54
N LEU A 89 -1.61 20.89 -17.87
CA LEU A 89 -1.19 20.68 -19.26
C LEU A 89 -1.96 19.46 -19.78
N PRO A 90 -3.15 19.63 -20.39
CA PRO A 90 -3.72 18.55 -21.15
C PRO A 90 -2.69 18.22 -22.22
N TYR A 91 -2.14 17.01 -22.14
CA TYR A 91 -1.33 16.43 -23.20
C TYR A 91 -2.21 16.43 -24.45
N LYS A 92 -2.05 17.48 -25.26
CA LYS A 92 -2.77 17.66 -26.52
C LYS A 92 -2.00 16.88 -27.58
N TYR A 93 -1.98 15.55 -27.45
CA TYR A 93 -1.74 14.57 -28.51
C TYR A 93 -2.35 13.23 -28.11
#